data_AF-A0A974S9I1-F1
#
_entry.id   AF-A0A974S9I1-F1
#
_cell.length_a   1.000
_cell.length_b   1.000
_cell.length_c   1.000
_cell.angle_alpha   90.00
_cell.angle_beta   90.00
_cell.angle_gamma   90.00
#
_symmetry.space_group_name_H-M   'P 1'
#
loop_
_entity.id
_entity.type
_entity.pdbx_description
1 polymer ?
#
loop_
_entity_poly.entity_id
_entity_poly.type
_entity_poly.pdbx_seq_one_letter_code
_entity_poly.pdbx_strand_id
1 'polypeptide(L)'
;MEQAVAQLWAKTFGLKEMDISKNFYELGGDSIMATQMANLLNTQLHQKLSIAEIFEYPTVSELAAYLEQSLPSRNEAPAKTAGSEAPNAGYDLSKAQYRIWFLQNYDPQTTAYHLPVVKQIREAVDLAVLQQGLDLLTRRHSSLRTVIKNMNGVPKQFVVPDKSHVIHFTDYAQEPHKKLLSSKRLEELNTTAFELEQNLFRAELHRYEESDYLLYINMHHIISDGWSMGVFFREWMELYDQIRSKRPIQLAPIALQPVDWVEQEKLWIGSGDYLNMEKYWMKELAQPLPVLELPTDYDRPHSIAYDGSYIKFTVSEEVTGQLRLLARNRSSTLYMTVLAIYFLF
;
A
#
# COMPACT_ATOMS: atom_id res chain seq x y z
N MET A 1 3.65 -31.21 10.98
CA MET A 1 3.65 -29.80 10.49
C MET A 1 2.83 -29.61 9.21
N GLU A 2 2.89 -30.54 8.26
CA GLU A 2 2.25 -30.41 6.93
C GLU A 2 0.79 -29.97 6.94
N GLN A 3 -0.06 -30.56 7.80
CA GLN A 3 -1.48 -30.18 7.87
C GLN A 3 -1.69 -28.70 8.25
N ALA A 4 -0.88 -28.18 9.18
CA ALA A 4 -0.96 -26.78 9.59
C ALA A 4 -0.52 -25.84 8.46
N VAL A 5 0.56 -26.19 7.75
CA VAL A 5 1.04 -25.44 6.58
C VAL A 5 -0.02 -25.45 5.47
N ALA A 6 -0.63 -26.61 5.18
CA ALA A 6 -1.68 -26.74 4.17
C ALA A 6 -2.93 -25.90 4.48
N GLN A 7 -3.36 -25.87 5.74
CA GLN A 7 -4.50 -25.04 6.17
C GLN A 7 -4.22 -23.55 6.00
N LEU A 8 -3.01 -23.11 6.35
CA LEU A 8 -2.60 -21.72 6.20
C LEU A 8 -2.45 -21.33 4.72
N TRP A 9 -1.98 -22.24 3.87
CA TRP A 9 -1.98 -22.06 2.43
C TRP A 9 -3.39 -21.92 1.86
N ALA A 10 -4.29 -22.84 2.20
CA ALA A 10 -5.69 -22.77 1.78
C ALA A 10 -6.31 -21.40 2.13
N LYS A 11 -6.03 -20.91 3.35
CA LYS A 11 -6.49 -19.60 3.81
C LYS A 11 -5.93 -18.45 2.98
N THR A 12 -4.63 -18.43 2.68
CA THR A 12 -3.99 -17.38 1.87
C THR A 12 -4.55 -17.35 0.43
N PHE A 13 -4.80 -18.51 -0.16
CA PHE A 13 -5.33 -18.62 -1.52
C PHE A 13 -6.87 -18.56 -1.60
N GLY A 14 -7.58 -18.46 -0.47
CA GLY A 14 -9.05 -18.48 -0.43
C GLY A 14 -9.67 -19.82 -0.88
N LEU A 15 -8.93 -20.92 -0.73
CA LEU A 15 -9.35 -22.26 -1.11
C LEU A 15 -10.06 -22.98 0.04
N LYS A 16 -11.05 -23.82 -0.27
CA LYS A 16 -11.70 -24.69 0.72
C LYS A 16 -10.78 -25.84 1.16
N GLU A 17 -10.04 -26.41 0.21
CA GLU A 17 -9.08 -27.48 0.43
C GLU A 17 -7.82 -27.24 -0.40
N MET A 18 -6.67 -27.66 0.14
CA MET A 18 -5.36 -27.48 -0.46
C MET A 18 -4.94 -28.76 -1.19
N ASP A 19 -4.69 -28.67 -2.49
CA ASP A 19 -3.97 -29.70 -3.24
C ASP A 19 -2.47 -29.65 -2.90
N ILE A 20 -2.04 -30.50 -1.97
CA ILE A 20 -0.66 -30.56 -1.48
C ILE A 20 0.37 -30.95 -2.55
N SER A 21 -0.06 -31.45 -3.72
CA SER A 21 0.82 -31.76 -4.85
C SER A 21 1.25 -30.52 -5.62
N LYS A 22 0.52 -29.41 -5.46
CA LYS A 22 0.80 -28.15 -6.15
C LYS A 22 1.77 -27.29 -5.36
N ASN A 23 2.71 -26.69 -6.07
CA ASN A 23 3.60 -25.70 -5.51
C ASN A 23 2.98 -24.29 -5.49
N PHE A 24 3.59 -23.38 -4.74
CA PHE A 24 3.17 -21.99 -4.56
C PHE A 24 2.90 -21.26 -5.88
N TYR A 25 3.73 -21.49 -6.90
CA TYR A 25 3.62 -20.83 -8.21
C TYR A 25 2.44 -21.38 -9.03
N GLU A 26 2.21 -22.69 -9.00
CA GLU A 26 1.11 -23.35 -9.70
C GLU A 26 -0.26 -22.88 -9.20
N LEU A 27 -0.34 -22.52 -7.92
CA LEU A 27 -1.51 -21.92 -7.28
C LEU A 27 -1.72 -20.45 -7.65
N GLY A 28 -0.78 -19.85 -8.39
CA GLY A 28 -0.81 -18.44 -8.75
C GLY A 28 -0.30 -17.52 -7.64
N GLY A 29 0.55 -18.03 -6.75
CA GLY A 29 1.13 -17.24 -5.67
C GLY A 29 1.99 -16.09 -6.19
N ASP A 30 1.88 -14.95 -5.51
CA ASP A 30 2.68 -13.75 -5.74
C ASP A 30 3.40 -13.30 -4.47
N SER A 31 4.16 -12.21 -4.54
CA SER A 31 4.91 -11.68 -3.40
C SER A 31 4.02 -11.19 -2.25
N ILE A 32 2.79 -10.75 -2.52
CA ILE A 32 1.83 -10.34 -1.51
C ILE A 32 1.35 -11.57 -0.75
N MET A 33 0.95 -12.62 -1.48
CA MET A 33 0.51 -13.88 -0.90
C MET A 33 1.65 -14.54 -0.10
N ALA A 34 2.90 -14.47 -0.59
CA ALA A 34 4.06 -14.96 0.14
C ALA A 34 4.26 -14.18 1.46
N THR A 35 4.10 -12.85 1.43
CA THR A 35 4.18 -12.02 2.64
C THR A 35 3.07 -12.35 3.64
N GLN A 36 1.83 -12.52 3.17
CA GLN A 36 0.68 -12.92 4.00
C GLN A 36 0.91 -14.30 4.62
N MET A 37 1.39 -15.25 3.83
CA MET A 37 1.70 -16.60 4.25
C MET A 37 2.82 -16.63 5.29
N ALA A 38 3.92 -15.91 5.06
CA ALA A 38 5.01 -15.76 6.04
C ALA A 38 4.48 -15.20 7.36
N ASN A 39 3.68 -14.13 7.31
CA ASN A 39 3.09 -13.54 8.51
C ASN A 39 2.15 -14.50 9.24
N LEU A 40 1.30 -15.24 8.53
CA LEU A 40 0.40 -16.23 9.13
C LEU A 40 1.17 -17.40 9.77
N LEU A 41 2.17 -17.95 9.08
CA LEU A 41 3.01 -19.02 9.61
C LEU A 41 3.81 -18.54 10.83
N ASN A 42 4.38 -17.34 10.77
CA ASN A 42 5.16 -16.78 11.87
C ASN A 42 4.31 -16.52 13.11
N THR A 43 3.09 -16.02 12.92
CA THR A 43 2.19 -15.72 14.04
C THR A 43 1.52 -16.94 14.63
N GLN A 44 1.15 -17.94 13.83
CA GLN A 44 0.42 -19.12 14.32
C GLN A 44 1.31 -20.28 14.72
N LEU A 45 2.49 -20.42 14.09
CA LEU A 45 3.42 -21.52 14.36
C LEU A 45 4.68 -21.06 15.12
N HIS A 46 4.71 -19.79 15.53
CA HIS A 46 5.85 -19.15 16.22
C HIS A 46 7.18 -19.36 15.48
N GLN A 47 7.13 -19.33 14.15
CA GLN A 47 8.29 -19.46 13.28
C GLN A 47 8.82 -18.07 12.88
N LYS A 48 10.06 -18.03 12.38
CA LYS A 48 10.61 -16.84 11.72
C LYS A 48 10.91 -17.20 10.27
N LEU A 49 9.88 -17.26 9.45
CA LEU A 49 9.94 -17.52 8.02
C LEU A 49 10.04 -16.20 7.25
N SER A 50 10.98 -16.14 6.34
CA SER A 50 11.19 -15.10 5.34
C SER A 50 10.44 -15.44 4.06
N ILE A 51 10.20 -14.42 3.24
CA ILE A 51 9.61 -14.60 1.91
C ILE A 51 10.53 -15.45 1.02
N ALA A 52 11.84 -15.32 1.18
CA ALA A 52 12.82 -16.11 0.42
C ALA A 52 12.66 -17.61 0.68
N GLU A 53 12.48 -18.01 1.95
CA GLU A 53 12.27 -19.42 2.32
C GLU A 53 10.95 -19.96 1.73
N ILE A 54 9.91 -19.15 1.51
CA ILE A 54 8.68 -19.60 0.81
C ILE A 54 8.95 -19.91 -0.66
N PHE A 55 9.81 -19.12 -1.31
CA PHE A 55 10.21 -19.36 -2.70
C PHE A 55 11.21 -20.51 -2.82
N GLU A 56 12.07 -20.71 -1.82
CA GLU A 56 13.04 -21.81 -1.77
C GLU A 56 12.39 -23.17 -1.47
N TYR A 57 11.35 -23.18 -0.63
CA TYR A 57 10.58 -24.37 -0.27
C TYR A 57 9.12 -24.23 -0.76
N PRO A 58 8.89 -24.30 -2.08
CA PRO A 58 7.63 -23.88 -2.68
C PRO A 58 6.52 -24.92 -2.61
N THR A 59 6.68 -26.06 -1.93
CA THR A 59 5.60 -27.04 -1.68
C THR A 59 5.26 -27.15 -0.18
N VAL A 60 4.06 -27.63 0.13
CA VAL A 60 3.63 -27.86 1.53
C VAL A 60 4.61 -28.78 2.26
N SER A 61 5.04 -29.86 1.61
CA SER A 61 5.95 -30.85 2.21
C SER A 61 7.36 -30.30 2.42
N GLU A 62 7.93 -29.60 1.43
CA GLU A 62 9.26 -28.98 1.58
C GLU A 62 9.26 -27.93 2.69
N LEU A 63 8.24 -27.07 2.71
CA LEU A 63 8.15 -26.02 3.72
C LEU A 63 7.91 -26.61 5.12
N ALA A 64 7.06 -27.62 5.23
CA ALA A 64 6.84 -28.31 6.50
C ALA A 64 8.10 -29.00 7.01
N ALA A 65 8.85 -29.69 6.14
CA ALA A 65 10.12 -30.31 6.49
C ALA A 65 11.16 -29.26 6.92
N TYR A 66 11.24 -28.14 6.21
CA TYR A 66 12.12 -27.02 6.58
C TYR A 66 11.78 -26.46 7.96
N LEU A 67 10.48 -26.23 8.22
CA LEU A 67 10.01 -25.74 9.51
C LEU A 67 10.28 -26.74 10.64
N GLU A 68 10.06 -28.05 10.40
CA GLU A 68 10.33 -29.09 11.40
C GLU A 68 11.83 -29.18 11.76
N GLN A 69 12.72 -29.00 10.79
CA GLN A 69 14.17 -28.96 11.03
C GLN A 69 14.62 -27.68 11.75
N SER A 70 13.88 -26.59 11.58
CA SER A 70 14.19 -25.26 12.15
C SER A 70 13.60 -25.02 13.55
N LEU A 71 12.82 -25.99 14.08
CA LEU A 71 12.14 -25.93 15.38
C LEU A 71 13.04 -25.64 16.62
N PRO A 72 14.33 -26.05 16.71
CA PRO A 72 15.04 -25.92 17.99
C PRO A 72 15.63 -24.53 18.29
N SER A 73 15.55 -23.51 17.41
CA SER A 73 16.46 -22.34 17.57
C SER A 73 15.97 -20.96 17.13
N ARG A 74 14.67 -20.72 16.95
CA ARG A 74 14.19 -19.35 16.65
C ARG A 74 13.37 -18.83 17.84
N ASN A 75 14.02 -18.02 18.68
CA ASN A 75 13.40 -17.27 19.78
C ASN A 75 12.10 -16.61 19.30
N GLU A 76 11.05 -16.71 20.12
CA GLU A 76 9.75 -16.09 19.92
C GLU A 76 9.91 -14.64 19.43
N ALA A 77 9.26 -14.31 18.31
CA ALA A 77 9.04 -12.90 18.00
C ALA A 77 8.19 -12.32 19.14
N PRO A 78 8.63 -11.28 19.86
CA PRO A 78 7.87 -10.74 20.98
C PRO A 78 6.46 -10.37 20.52
N ALA A 79 5.48 -10.69 21.36
CA ALA A 79 4.09 -10.36 21.12
C ALA A 79 3.99 -8.85 20.81
N LYS A 80 3.43 -8.55 19.64
CA LYS A 80 3.28 -7.19 19.13
C LYS A 80 2.24 -6.47 19.99
N THR A 81 2.68 -5.78 21.04
CA THR A 81 1.81 -4.94 21.85
C THR A 81 1.58 -3.62 21.15
N ALA A 82 0.32 -3.28 20.87
CA ALA A 82 -0.06 -1.92 20.51
C ALA A 82 0.40 -0.97 21.63
N GLY A 83 1.21 0.03 21.29
CA GLY A 83 1.35 1.20 22.13
C GLY A 83 0.04 1.98 22.05
N SER A 84 -0.46 2.48 23.19
CA SER A 84 -1.59 3.42 23.09
C SER A 84 -1.07 4.72 22.47
N GLU A 85 -1.80 5.23 21.47
CA GLU A 85 -1.57 6.57 20.94
C GLU A 85 -1.83 7.58 22.06
N ALA A 86 -0.77 8.17 22.60
CA ALA A 86 -0.87 9.29 23.53
C ALA A 86 -1.30 10.53 22.72
N PRO A 87 -2.41 11.20 23.08
CA PRO A 87 -2.86 12.38 22.37
C PRO A 87 -1.77 13.45 22.31
N ASN A 88 -1.56 14.05 21.13
CA ASN A 88 -0.57 15.11 20.89
C ASN A 88 0.90 14.74 21.17
N ALA A 89 1.23 13.45 21.34
CA ALA A 89 2.62 13.02 21.38
C ALA A 89 3.24 13.10 19.97
N GLY A 90 4.46 13.62 19.91
CA GLY A 90 5.25 13.64 18.67
C GLY A 90 6.03 12.33 18.52
N TYR A 91 5.65 11.51 17.56
CA TYR A 91 6.32 10.25 17.24
C TYR A 91 7.37 10.46 16.15
N ASP A 92 8.40 9.64 16.13
CA ASP A 92 9.34 9.64 14.99
C ASP A 92 8.64 9.25 13.69
N LEU A 93 9.28 9.56 12.57
CA LEU A 93 8.87 9.09 11.26
C LEU A 93 9.51 7.73 10.99
N SER A 94 8.85 6.89 10.20
CA SER A 94 9.54 5.77 9.58
C SER A 94 10.62 6.28 8.61
N LYS A 95 11.59 5.42 8.24
CA LYS A 95 12.60 5.78 7.23
C LYS A 95 11.97 6.17 5.90
N ALA A 96 10.89 5.50 5.49
CA ALA A 96 10.13 5.84 4.29
C ALA A 96 9.46 7.21 4.40
N GLN A 97 8.81 7.51 5.53
CA GLN A 97 8.21 8.82 5.78
C GLN A 97 9.27 9.93 5.82
N TYR A 98 10.42 9.69 6.44
CA TYR A 98 11.52 10.66 6.52
C TYR A 98 12.05 11.04 5.14
N ARG A 99 12.23 10.06 4.24
CA ARG A 99 12.61 10.32 2.83
C ARG A 99 11.61 11.23 2.13
N ILE A 100 10.32 10.94 2.25
CA ILE A 100 9.26 11.74 1.62
C ILE A 100 9.23 13.15 2.22
N TRP A 101 9.29 13.27 3.55
CA TRP A 101 9.33 14.56 4.24
C TRP A 101 10.52 15.40 3.77
N PHE A 102 11.72 14.80 3.66
CA PHE A 102 12.91 15.50 3.18
C PHE A 102 12.70 16.05 1.76
N LEU A 103 12.15 15.24 0.85
CA LEU A 103 11.92 15.65 -0.54
C LEU A 103 10.83 16.73 -0.65
N GLN A 104 9.74 16.61 0.12
CA GLN A 104 8.71 17.66 0.19
C GLN A 104 9.27 18.95 0.82
N ASN A 105 10.16 18.87 1.81
CA ASN A 105 10.78 20.05 2.39
C ASN A 105 11.82 20.69 1.45
N TYR A 106 12.47 19.89 0.59
CA TYR A 106 13.39 20.37 -0.44
C TYR A 106 12.65 21.13 -1.56
N ASP A 107 11.50 20.61 -2.00
CA ASP A 107 10.59 21.28 -2.94
C ASP A 107 9.17 21.31 -2.37
N PRO A 108 8.80 22.37 -1.62
CA PRO A 108 7.47 22.47 -1.00
C PRO A 108 6.29 22.50 -1.98
N GLN A 109 6.54 22.81 -3.26
CA GLN A 109 5.51 22.85 -4.29
C GLN A 109 5.39 21.52 -5.05
N THR A 110 6.24 20.53 -4.74
CA THR A 110 6.17 19.24 -5.41
C THR A 110 4.83 18.55 -5.16
N THR A 111 4.30 17.94 -6.22
CA THR A 111 3.09 17.10 -6.22
C THR A 111 3.41 15.64 -6.52
N ALA A 112 4.70 15.30 -6.61
CA ALA A 112 5.19 13.97 -6.97
C ALA A 112 4.72 12.86 -5.99
N TYR A 113 4.31 13.24 -4.78
CA TYR A 113 3.81 12.35 -3.73
C TYR A 113 2.30 12.45 -3.51
N HIS A 114 1.55 12.99 -4.46
CA HIS A 114 0.10 12.87 -4.47
C HIS A 114 -0.32 11.45 -4.88
N LEU A 115 -1.39 10.95 -4.27
CA LEU A 115 -2.05 9.68 -4.63
C LEU A 115 -3.48 9.94 -5.09
N PRO A 116 -3.69 10.61 -6.24
CA PRO A 116 -5.03 10.91 -6.73
C PRO A 116 -5.70 9.66 -7.29
N VAL A 117 -6.96 9.46 -6.91
CA VAL A 117 -7.85 8.42 -7.43
C VAL A 117 -9.15 9.06 -7.87
N VAL A 118 -9.50 8.83 -9.14
CA VAL A 118 -10.76 9.27 -9.73
C VAL A 118 -11.61 8.03 -10.03
N LYS A 119 -12.87 8.03 -9.58
CA LYS A 119 -13.85 6.96 -9.85
C LYS A 119 -15.14 7.56 -10.39
N GLN A 120 -15.61 7.02 -11.51
CA GLN A 120 -16.97 7.29 -11.97
C GLN A 120 -17.94 6.35 -11.26
N ILE A 121 -19.03 6.90 -10.72
CA ILE A 121 -20.10 6.17 -10.06
C ILE A 121 -21.36 6.34 -10.91
N ARG A 122 -21.93 5.22 -11.37
CA ARG A 122 -23.10 5.20 -12.28
C ARG A 122 -24.37 4.76 -11.55
N GLU A 123 -24.60 5.35 -10.40
CA GLU A 123 -25.78 5.14 -9.55
C GLU A 123 -26.01 6.37 -8.68
N ALA A 124 -27.17 6.45 -8.05
CA ALA A 124 -27.47 7.48 -7.06
C ALA A 124 -26.57 7.34 -5.83
N VAL A 125 -26.01 8.46 -5.37
CA VAL A 125 -25.09 8.52 -4.23
C VAL A 125 -25.75 9.25 -3.06
N ASP A 126 -25.74 8.61 -1.89
CA ASP A 126 -26.08 9.27 -0.63
C ASP A 126 -24.84 9.93 -0.03
N LEU A 127 -24.69 11.24 -0.26
CA LEU A 127 -23.55 12.02 0.22
C LEU A 127 -23.41 11.98 1.75
N ALA A 128 -24.54 11.99 2.49
CA ALA A 128 -24.50 11.97 3.95
C ALA A 128 -23.96 10.63 4.46
N VAL A 129 -24.32 9.52 3.80
CA VAL A 129 -23.79 8.19 4.14
C VAL A 129 -22.32 8.07 3.77
N LEU A 130 -21.89 8.59 2.61
CA LEU A 130 -20.46 8.64 2.25
C LEU A 130 -19.64 9.40 3.28
N GLN A 131 -20.11 10.59 3.69
CA GLN A 131 -19.46 11.42 4.70
C GLN A 131 -19.37 10.70 6.05
N GLN A 132 -20.46 10.06 6.50
CA GLN A 132 -20.45 9.28 7.74
C GLN A 132 -19.45 8.11 7.70
N GLY A 133 -19.35 7.42 6.56
CA GLY A 133 -18.33 6.38 6.34
C GLY A 133 -16.91 6.94 6.44
N LEU A 134 -16.66 8.12 5.86
CA LEU A 134 -15.36 8.78 5.91
C LEU A 134 -14.99 9.21 7.34
N ASP A 135 -15.96 9.71 8.11
CA ASP A 135 -15.76 10.09 9.51
C ASP A 135 -15.37 8.88 10.37
N LEU A 136 -16.02 7.73 10.14
CA LEU A 136 -15.70 6.48 10.84
C LEU A 136 -14.30 5.98 10.47
N LEU A 137 -13.93 6.03 9.19
CA LEU A 137 -12.56 5.67 8.77
C LEU A 137 -11.51 6.60 9.35
N THR A 138 -11.79 7.90 9.38
CA THR A 138 -10.88 8.89 9.95
C THR A 138 -10.64 8.64 11.43
N ARG A 139 -11.68 8.27 12.19
CA ARG A 139 -11.53 7.84 13.59
C ARG A 139 -10.72 6.55 13.72
N ARG A 140 -10.96 5.59 12.83
CA ARG A 140 -10.39 4.24 12.87
C ARG A 140 -8.89 4.19 12.50
N HIS A 141 -8.48 4.92 11.46
CA HIS A 141 -7.10 4.90 10.94
C HIS A 141 -6.36 6.18 11.33
N SER A 142 -5.38 6.08 12.22
CA SER A 142 -4.67 7.29 12.68
C SER A 142 -3.89 7.99 11.59
N SER A 143 -3.44 7.28 10.53
CA SER A 143 -2.87 7.88 9.31
C SER A 143 -3.71 9.03 8.74
N LEU A 144 -5.03 8.91 8.72
CA LEU A 144 -5.92 9.95 8.18
C LEU A 144 -5.96 11.20 9.09
N ARG A 145 -5.57 11.04 10.36
CA ARG A 145 -5.50 12.11 11.36
C ARG A 145 -4.08 12.61 11.59
N THR A 146 -3.09 12.01 10.94
CA THR A 146 -1.68 12.37 11.09
C THR A 146 -1.35 13.66 10.35
N VAL A 147 -0.47 14.46 10.96
CA VAL A 147 0.26 15.57 10.34
C VAL A 147 1.75 15.43 10.68
N ILE A 148 2.62 15.97 9.85
CA ILE A 148 4.07 15.95 10.07
C ILE A 148 4.53 17.36 10.37
N LYS A 149 5.10 17.58 11.56
CA LYS A 149 5.60 18.88 11.99
C LYS A 149 7.10 18.86 12.17
N ASN A 150 7.75 19.97 11.83
CA ASN A 150 9.18 20.14 12.08
C ASN A 150 9.42 20.73 13.49
N MET A 151 9.97 19.93 14.39
CA MET A 151 10.34 20.34 15.74
C MET A 151 11.83 20.65 15.79
N ASN A 152 12.22 21.91 15.55
CA ASN A 152 13.62 22.37 15.59
C ASN A 152 14.58 21.55 14.70
N GLY A 153 14.17 21.25 13.47
CA GLY A 153 14.95 20.45 12.52
C GLY A 153 14.70 18.94 12.61
N VAL A 154 13.87 18.49 13.57
CA VAL A 154 13.49 17.08 13.71
C VAL A 154 12.02 16.91 13.32
N PRO A 155 11.72 16.25 12.18
CA PRO A 155 10.35 15.95 11.84
C PRO A 155 9.74 14.94 12.81
N LYS A 156 8.50 15.17 13.20
CA LYS A 156 7.70 14.28 14.03
C LYS A 156 6.30 14.15 13.46
N GLN A 157 5.71 12.97 13.57
CA GLN A 157 4.31 12.75 13.25
C GLN A 157 3.44 12.98 14.48
N PHE A 158 2.31 13.66 14.28
CA PHE A 158 1.33 13.96 15.32
C PHE A 158 -0.04 13.47 14.87
N VAL A 159 -0.65 12.62 15.69
CA VAL A 159 -2.01 12.13 15.47
C VAL A 159 -3.00 13.11 16.11
N VAL A 160 -3.79 13.80 15.30
CA VAL A 160 -4.75 14.82 15.76
C VAL A 160 -6.07 14.14 16.16
N PRO A 161 -6.50 14.17 17.44
CA PRO A 161 -7.67 13.39 17.89
C PRO A 161 -8.98 13.70 17.13
N ASP A 162 -9.31 14.99 16.98
CA ASP A 162 -10.60 15.44 16.44
C ASP A 162 -10.53 15.87 14.96
N LYS A 163 -9.55 15.35 14.21
CA LYS A 163 -9.43 15.65 12.78
C LYS A 163 -10.55 14.96 12.00
N SER A 164 -11.19 15.73 11.12
CA SER A 164 -12.23 15.28 10.20
C SER A 164 -11.88 15.72 8.78
N HIS A 165 -12.44 15.01 7.81
CA HIS A 165 -12.30 15.32 6.39
C HIS A 165 -13.66 15.56 5.80
N VAL A 166 -13.78 16.51 4.88
CA VAL A 166 -15.05 16.84 4.22
C VAL A 166 -14.99 16.41 2.77
N ILE A 167 -16.07 15.80 2.29
CA ILE A 167 -16.30 15.57 0.87
C ILE A 167 -16.90 16.84 0.30
N HIS A 168 -16.11 17.60 -0.47
CA HIS A 168 -16.61 18.78 -1.15
C HIS A 168 -17.55 18.35 -2.28
N PHE A 169 -18.82 18.75 -2.19
CA PHE A 169 -19.82 18.39 -3.18
C PHE A 169 -20.06 19.55 -4.12
N THR A 170 -19.93 19.29 -5.43
CA THR A 170 -20.26 20.26 -6.47
C THR A 170 -21.26 19.65 -7.44
N ASP A 171 -22.40 20.32 -7.62
CA ASP A 171 -23.42 19.91 -8.57
C ASP A 171 -23.25 20.61 -9.90
N TYR A 172 -22.80 19.88 -10.91
CA TYR A 172 -22.66 20.38 -12.28
C TYR A 172 -23.83 19.96 -13.18
N ALA A 173 -24.91 19.39 -12.64
CA ALA A 173 -25.97 18.81 -13.47
C ALA A 173 -26.61 19.79 -14.46
N GLN A 174 -26.67 21.07 -14.09
CA GLN A 174 -27.23 22.14 -14.92
C GLN A 174 -26.16 23.01 -15.60
N GLU A 175 -24.88 22.68 -15.43
CA GLU A 175 -23.77 23.51 -15.93
C GLU A 175 -23.42 23.16 -17.39
N PRO A 176 -23.32 24.16 -18.29
CA PRO A 176 -22.75 23.93 -19.60
C PRO A 176 -21.29 23.48 -19.45
N HIS A 177 -20.85 22.53 -20.28
CA HIS A 177 -19.50 21.97 -20.21
C HIS A 177 -19.12 21.38 -18.82
N LYS A 178 -20.08 20.83 -18.07
CA LYS A 178 -19.89 20.19 -16.75
C LYS A 178 -18.61 19.36 -16.58
N LYS A 179 -18.25 18.55 -17.59
CA LYS A 179 -17.03 17.73 -17.57
C LYS A 179 -15.74 18.54 -17.62
N LEU A 180 -15.70 19.64 -18.38
CA LEU A 180 -14.55 20.53 -18.48
C LEU A 180 -14.33 21.32 -17.18
N LEU A 181 -15.41 21.81 -16.57
CA LEU A 181 -15.34 22.51 -15.28
C LEU A 181 -14.83 21.56 -14.19
N SER A 182 -15.39 20.36 -14.12
CA SER A 182 -14.92 19.30 -13.24
C SER A 182 -13.45 18.94 -13.48
N SER A 183 -13.00 18.81 -14.73
CA SER A 183 -11.61 18.44 -15.02
C SER A 183 -10.64 19.54 -14.60
N LYS A 184 -10.97 20.82 -14.84
CA LYS A 184 -10.17 21.96 -14.36
C LYS A 184 -10.06 21.97 -12.83
N ARG A 185 -11.16 21.73 -12.13
CA ARG A 185 -11.15 21.62 -10.67
C ARG A 185 -10.22 20.50 -10.17
N LEU A 186 -10.26 19.33 -10.82
CA LEU A 186 -9.36 18.23 -10.46
C LEU A 186 -7.90 18.52 -10.80
N GLU A 187 -7.64 19.21 -11.90
CA GLU A 187 -6.30 19.67 -12.28
C GLU A 187 -5.73 20.62 -11.22
N GLU A 188 -6.49 21.64 -10.81
CA GLU A 188 -6.11 22.56 -9.71
C GLU A 188 -5.76 21.79 -8.43
N LEU A 189 -6.56 20.79 -8.06
CA LEU A 189 -6.33 19.96 -6.86
C LEU A 189 -5.13 19.04 -7.00
N ASN A 190 -4.79 18.61 -8.22
CA ASN A 190 -3.62 17.78 -8.48
C ASN A 190 -2.33 18.60 -8.50
N THR A 191 -2.39 19.87 -8.89
CA THR A 191 -1.25 20.79 -8.95
C THR A 191 -1.03 21.60 -7.68
N THR A 192 -2.00 21.64 -6.77
CA THR A 192 -1.84 22.30 -5.47
C THR A 192 -1.12 21.37 -4.49
N ALA A 193 0.10 21.68 -4.08
CA ALA A 193 0.85 20.86 -3.12
C ALA A 193 0.11 20.69 -1.77
N PHE A 194 0.38 19.60 -1.06
CA PHE A 194 -0.12 19.42 0.31
C PHE A 194 0.80 20.13 1.32
N GLU A 195 0.18 20.72 2.36
CA GLU A 195 0.91 21.22 3.51
C GLU A 195 0.96 20.15 4.61
N LEU A 196 2.14 19.58 4.84
CA LEU A 196 2.30 18.42 5.71
C LEU A 196 1.85 18.65 7.16
N GLU A 197 1.85 19.91 7.61
CA GLU A 197 1.46 20.30 8.97
C GLU A 197 -0.06 20.46 9.16
N GLN A 198 -0.83 20.52 8.06
CA GLN A 198 -2.25 20.84 8.10
C GLN A 198 -3.14 19.65 7.72
N ASN A 199 -3.26 19.38 6.42
CA ASN A 199 -4.17 18.40 5.86
C ASN A 199 -3.47 17.60 4.77
N LEU A 200 -3.67 16.29 4.77
CA LEU A 200 -3.00 15.32 3.91
C LEU A 200 -4.00 14.49 3.09
N PHE A 201 -5.26 14.92 3.06
CA PHE A 201 -6.36 14.25 2.39
C PHE A 201 -7.30 15.28 1.74
N ARG A 202 -7.76 15.01 0.53
CA ARG A 202 -8.77 15.79 -0.19
C ARG A 202 -9.83 14.85 -0.75
N ALA A 203 -11.08 15.27 -0.70
CA ALA A 203 -12.21 14.57 -1.32
C ALA A 203 -13.13 15.56 -2.05
N GLU A 204 -13.48 15.21 -3.29
CA GLU A 204 -14.50 15.91 -4.08
C GLU A 204 -15.52 14.89 -4.61
N LEU A 205 -16.79 15.26 -4.64
CA LEU A 205 -17.85 14.54 -5.31
C LEU A 205 -18.55 15.49 -6.27
N HIS A 206 -18.38 15.24 -7.57
CA HIS A 206 -19.00 16.04 -8.62
C HIS A 206 -20.21 15.30 -9.18
N ARG A 207 -21.40 15.91 -9.12
CA ARG A 207 -22.60 15.37 -9.76
C ARG A 207 -22.70 15.87 -11.20
N TYR A 208 -22.81 14.96 -12.16
CA TYR A 208 -23.13 15.30 -13.55
C TYR A 208 -24.60 15.10 -13.86
N GLU A 209 -25.24 14.07 -13.28
CA GLU A 209 -26.65 13.71 -13.45
C GLU A 209 -27.12 12.99 -12.17
N GLU A 210 -28.41 12.64 -12.08
CA GLU A 210 -28.99 11.97 -10.90
C GLU A 210 -28.28 10.66 -10.51
N SER A 211 -27.69 9.96 -11.48
CA SER A 211 -26.96 8.71 -11.28
C SER A 211 -25.62 8.69 -12.01
N ASP A 212 -25.00 9.86 -12.21
CA ASP A 212 -23.65 9.97 -12.77
C ASP A 212 -22.82 10.94 -11.94
N TYR A 213 -21.86 10.38 -11.20
CA TYR A 213 -20.99 11.12 -10.29
C TYR A 213 -19.52 10.83 -10.60
N LEU A 214 -18.67 11.80 -10.31
CA LEU A 214 -17.23 11.64 -10.25
C LEU A 214 -16.77 11.81 -8.80
N LEU A 215 -16.24 10.75 -8.22
CA LEU A 215 -15.57 10.78 -6.91
C LEU A 215 -14.08 10.95 -7.13
N TYR A 216 -13.49 11.95 -6.49
CA TYR A 216 -12.05 12.18 -6.43
C TYR A 216 -11.58 12.11 -4.99
N ILE A 217 -10.57 11.29 -4.74
CA ILE A 217 -9.85 11.22 -3.47
C ILE A 217 -8.38 11.44 -3.78
N ASN A 218 -7.70 12.26 -2.99
CA ASN A 218 -6.25 12.38 -3.05
C ASN A 218 -5.66 12.40 -1.65
N MET A 219 -4.68 11.55 -1.42
CA MET A 219 -3.91 11.48 -0.18
C MET A 219 -2.46 11.81 -0.45
N HIS A 220 -1.78 12.37 0.54
CA HIS A 220 -0.33 12.46 0.48
C HIS A 220 0.30 11.08 0.77
N HIS A 221 1.30 10.68 -0.03
CA HIS A 221 1.97 9.37 0.08
C HIS A 221 2.68 9.14 1.42
N ILE A 222 2.88 10.19 2.23
CA ILE A 222 3.46 10.06 3.58
C ILE A 222 2.53 9.38 4.60
N ILE A 223 1.21 9.34 4.33
CA ILE A 223 0.20 8.70 5.18
C ILE A 223 -0.49 7.49 4.52
N SER A 224 -0.19 7.20 3.26
CA SER A 224 -0.86 6.16 2.48
C SER A 224 0.04 5.64 1.36
N ASP A 225 -0.32 4.48 0.80
CA ASP A 225 0.33 3.83 -0.34
C ASP A 225 -0.70 3.04 -1.15
N GLY A 226 -0.27 2.33 -2.20
CA GLY A 226 -1.19 1.56 -3.04
C GLY A 226 -2.01 0.51 -2.27
N TRP A 227 -1.41 -0.14 -1.27
CA TRP A 227 -2.10 -1.13 -0.43
C TRP A 227 -3.15 -0.46 0.46
N SER A 228 -2.74 0.61 1.14
CA SER A 228 -3.55 1.41 2.05
C SER A 228 -4.74 2.04 1.34
N MET A 229 -4.57 2.50 0.09
CA MET A 229 -5.68 2.96 -0.75
C MET A 229 -6.70 1.84 -1.04
N GLY A 230 -6.24 0.60 -1.26
CA GLY A 230 -7.12 -0.56 -1.41
C GLY A 230 -7.89 -0.89 -0.13
N VAL A 231 -7.24 -0.81 1.03
CA VAL A 231 -7.89 -0.98 2.34
C VAL A 231 -8.93 0.12 2.58
N PHE A 232 -8.56 1.38 2.34
CA PHE A 232 -9.42 2.54 2.50
C PHE A 232 -10.71 2.39 1.69
N PHE A 233 -10.63 2.15 0.38
CA PHE A 233 -11.83 2.04 -0.45
C PHE A 233 -12.69 0.83 -0.08
N ARG A 234 -12.07 -0.31 0.23
CA ARG A 234 -12.83 -1.51 0.63
C ARG A 234 -13.63 -1.25 1.91
N GLU A 235 -12.97 -0.76 2.97
CA GLU A 235 -13.66 -0.48 4.24
C GLU A 235 -14.66 0.67 4.08
N TRP A 236 -14.36 1.69 3.27
CA TRP A 236 -15.28 2.81 3.07
C TRP A 236 -16.59 2.37 2.39
N MET A 237 -16.48 1.52 1.37
CA MET A 237 -17.65 1.00 0.66
C MET A 237 -18.42 -0.01 1.51
N GLU A 238 -17.74 -0.81 2.33
CA GLU A 238 -18.38 -1.68 3.32
C GLU A 238 -19.17 -0.87 4.35
N LEU A 239 -18.59 0.22 4.87
CA LEU A 239 -19.29 1.14 5.78
C LEU A 239 -20.48 1.82 5.09
N TYR A 240 -20.30 2.29 3.86
CA TYR A 240 -21.38 2.89 3.07
C TYR A 240 -22.57 1.94 2.94
N ASP A 241 -22.32 0.68 2.58
CA ASP A 241 -23.36 -0.34 2.44
C ASP A 241 -24.02 -0.70 3.79
N GLN A 242 -23.24 -0.86 4.86
CA GLN A 242 -23.75 -1.13 6.20
C GLN A 242 -24.64 0.01 6.70
N ILE A 243 -24.21 1.27 6.58
CA ILE A 243 -24.98 2.44 7.01
C ILE A 243 -26.23 2.63 6.16
N ARG A 244 -26.10 2.60 4.82
CA ARG A 244 -27.23 2.77 3.88
C ARG A 244 -28.31 1.72 4.12
N SER A 245 -27.90 0.48 4.39
CA SER A 245 -28.79 -0.64 4.68
C SER A 245 -29.23 -0.73 6.15
N LYS A 246 -28.84 0.25 7.00
CA LYS A 246 -29.13 0.28 8.45
C LYS A 246 -28.70 -1.00 9.18
N ARG A 247 -27.64 -1.65 8.70
CA ARG A 247 -27.03 -2.82 9.33
C ARG A 247 -26.03 -2.37 10.40
N PRO A 248 -25.77 -3.18 11.44
CA PRO A 248 -24.74 -2.88 12.43
C PRO A 248 -23.37 -2.71 11.75
N ILE A 249 -22.60 -1.73 12.21
CA ILE A 249 -21.23 -1.53 11.73
C ILE A 249 -20.36 -2.67 12.25
N GLN A 250 -19.73 -3.41 11.34
CA GLN A 250 -18.83 -4.52 11.65
C GLN A 250 -17.55 -4.35 10.85
N LEU A 251 -16.46 -4.01 11.54
CA LEU A 251 -15.10 -4.01 11.00
C LEU A 251 -14.20 -4.75 11.99
N ALA A 252 -13.24 -5.51 11.48
CA ALA A 252 -12.26 -6.19 12.32
C ALA A 252 -11.48 -5.17 13.18
N PRO A 253 -11.12 -5.49 14.43
CA PRO A 253 -10.30 -4.59 15.24
C PRO A 253 -8.92 -4.38 14.60
N ILE A 254 -8.36 -3.18 14.74
CA ILE A 254 -6.99 -2.86 14.32
C ILE A 254 -6.07 -3.17 15.48
N ALA A 255 -5.15 -4.12 15.27
CA ALA A 255 -4.20 -4.54 16.29
C ALA A 255 -2.99 -3.61 16.42
N LEU A 256 -2.61 -2.91 15.35
CA LEU A 256 -1.46 -2.01 15.32
C LEU A 256 -1.78 -0.78 14.48
N GLN A 257 -1.36 0.37 14.97
CA GLN A 257 -1.40 1.64 14.25
C GLN A 257 -0.03 1.95 13.62
N PRO A 258 0.02 2.85 12.63
CA PRO A 258 1.28 3.25 11.99
C PRO A 258 2.39 3.70 12.96
N VAL A 259 2.04 4.35 14.07
CA VAL A 259 3.02 4.76 15.08
C VAL A 259 3.69 3.56 15.77
N ASP A 260 2.97 2.45 15.95
CA ASP A 260 3.53 1.21 16.51
C ASP A 260 4.56 0.61 15.56
N TRP A 261 4.32 0.72 14.26
CA TRP A 261 5.26 0.26 13.24
C TRP A 261 6.56 1.06 13.27
N VAL A 262 6.51 2.36 13.53
CA VAL A 262 7.73 3.18 13.65
C VAL A 262 8.59 2.74 14.84
N GLU A 263 7.99 2.48 15.99
CA GLU A 263 8.74 1.99 17.14
C GLU A 263 9.35 0.61 16.88
N GLN A 264 8.63 -0.26 16.16
CA GLN A 264 9.15 -1.56 15.72
C GLN A 264 10.32 -1.41 14.73
N GLU A 265 10.21 -0.49 13.76
CA GLU A 265 11.28 -0.22 12.79
C GLU A 265 12.57 0.23 13.51
N LYS A 266 12.46 1.10 14.51
CA LYS A 266 13.61 1.54 15.32
C LYS A 266 14.30 0.39 16.01
N LEU A 267 13.54 -0.50 16.65
CA LEU A 267 14.09 -1.67 17.32
C LEU A 267 14.73 -2.62 16.30
N TRP A 268 14.11 -2.79 15.13
CA TRP A 268 14.60 -3.67 14.07
C TRP A 268 15.90 -3.17 13.43
N ILE A 269 16.10 -1.86 13.29
CA ILE A 269 17.35 -1.28 12.76
C ILE A 269 18.57 -1.66 13.62
N GLY A 270 18.38 -1.86 14.93
CA GLY A 270 19.44 -2.35 15.82
C GLY A 270 19.66 -3.87 15.80
N SER A 271 18.89 -4.62 15.00
CA SER A 271 18.92 -6.07 15.00
C SER A 271 20.04 -6.66 14.13
N GLY A 272 20.44 -7.90 14.44
CA GLY A 272 21.38 -8.64 13.61
C GLY A 272 20.88 -8.89 12.19
N ASP A 273 19.57 -9.02 11.98
CA ASP A 273 18.98 -9.18 10.64
C ASP A 273 19.19 -7.93 9.79
N TYR A 274 18.91 -6.75 10.35
CA TYR A 274 19.13 -5.48 9.66
C TYR A 274 20.60 -5.31 9.28
N LEU A 275 21.52 -5.56 10.22
CA LEU A 275 22.96 -5.44 9.96
C LEU A 275 23.44 -6.42 8.88
N ASN A 276 22.85 -7.62 8.79
CA ASN A 276 23.17 -8.56 7.71
C ASN A 276 22.64 -8.07 6.36
N MET A 277 21.43 -7.50 6.30
CA MET A 277 20.88 -6.89 5.09
C MET A 277 21.68 -5.67 4.65
N GLU A 278 22.10 -4.82 5.59
CA GLU A 278 22.96 -3.66 5.32
C GLU A 278 24.30 -4.12 4.71
N LYS A 279 24.97 -5.11 5.31
CA LYS A 279 26.21 -5.69 4.76
C LYS A 279 26.02 -6.23 3.35
N TYR A 280 24.91 -6.91 3.09
CA TYR A 280 24.57 -7.40 1.75
C TYR A 280 24.49 -6.24 0.76
N TRP A 281 23.67 -5.22 1.04
CA TRP A 281 23.52 -4.08 0.13
C TRP A 281 24.80 -3.27 -0.04
N MET A 282 25.59 -3.09 1.01
CA MET A 282 26.90 -2.45 0.91
C MET A 282 27.84 -3.22 -0.01
N LYS A 283 27.79 -4.56 0.01
CA LYS A 283 28.57 -5.41 -0.89
C LYS A 283 28.08 -5.34 -2.33
N GLU A 284 26.78 -5.50 -2.56
CA GLU A 284 26.18 -5.48 -3.90
C GLU A 284 26.36 -4.13 -4.61
N LEU A 285 26.36 -3.03 -3.84
CA LEU A 285 26.51 -1.67 -4.34
C LEU A 285 27.94 -1.11 -4.19
N ALA A 286 28.93 -1.96 -3.89
CA ALA A 286 30.31 -1.53 -3.62
C ALA A 286 31.07 -1.08 -4.88
N GLN A 287 30.73 -1.66 -6.03
CA GLN A 287 31.38 -1.35 -7.30
C GLN A 287 30.62 -0.25 -8.05
N PRO A 288 31.27 0.50 -8.96
CA PRO A 288 30.59 1.45 -9.81
C PRO A 288 29.40 0.78 -10.52
N LEU A 289 28.21 1.32 -10.31
CA LEU A 289 27.00 0.79 -10.91
C LEU A 289 26.89 1.25 -12.36
N PRO A 290 26.39 0.40 -13.27
CA PRO A 290 26.16 0.80 -14.65
C PRO A 290 25.12 1.93 -14.69
N VAL A 291 25.42 2.98 -15.45
CA VAL A 291 24.45 4.04 -15.76
C VAL A 291 23.62 3.58 -16.94
N LEU A 292 22.28 3.60 -16.77
CA LEU A 292 21.35 3.24 -17.83
C LEU A 292 21.23 4.40 -18.83
N GLU A 293 21.79 4.22 -20.02
CA GLU A 293 21.67 5.14 -21.15
C GLU A 293 20.50 4.72 -22.04
N LEU A 294 19.33 5.33 -21.80
CA LEU A 294 18.15 5.15 -22.64
C LEU A 294 18.26 6.01 -23.90
N PRO A 295 17.72 5.57 -25.05
CA PRO A 295 17.61 6.41 -26.23
C PRO A 295 16.57 7.51 -25.99
N THR A 296 17.01 8.69 -25.55
CA THR A 296 16.14 9.84 -25.30
C THR A 296 16.03 10.73 -26.54
N ASP A 297 14.83 11.24 -26.81
CA ASP A 297 14.60 12.19 -27.91
C ASP A 297 15.24 13.58 -27.66
N TYR A 298 15.52 13.90 -26.38
CA TYR A 298 16.07 15.17 -25.92
C TYR A 298 17.22 14.96 -24.93
N ASP A 299 18.04 15.99 -24.77
CA ASP A 299 19.11 16.01 -23.77
C ASP A 299 18.55 15.95 -22.34
N ARG A 300 19.25 15.23 -21.46
CA ARG A 300 18.89 15.13 -20.04
C ARG A 300 19.03 16.52 -19.39
N PRO A 301 17.97 17.06 -18.77
CA PRO A 301 18.02 18.38 -18.12
C PRO A 301 18.95 18.37 -16.90
N HIS A 302 19.51 19.54 -16.57
CA HIS A 302 20.41 19.71 -15.42
C HIS A 302 19.70 19.62 -14.06
N SER A 303 18.38 19.84 -14.03
CA SER A 303 17.52 19.65 -12.86
C SER A 303 16.46 18.60 -13.16
N ILE A 304 16.06 17.84 -12.15
CA ILE A 304 14.97 16.86 -12.29
C ILE A 304 13.68 17.61 -12.65
N ALA A 305 13.05 17.21 -13.75
CA ALA A 305 11.72 17.65 -14.15
C ALA A 305 10.73 16.51 -13.87
N TYR A 306 9.55 16.88 -13.37
CA TYR A 306 8.47 15.92 -13.06
C TYR A 306 7.34 15.94 -14.10
N ASP A 307 7.44 16.80 -15.12
CA ASP A 307 6.53 16.80 -16.26
C ASP A 307 6.62 15.45 -16.97
N GLY A 308 5.49 14.75 -17.01
CA GLY A 308 5.41 13.41 -17.54
C GLY A 308 4.10 13.15 -18.23
N SER A 309 4.11 12.15 -19.11
CA SER A 309 2.91 11.57 -19.69
C SER A 309 2.97 10.06 -19.52
N TYR A 310 1.87 9.37 -19.82
CA TYR A 310 1.82 7.92 -19.79
C TYR A 310 1.20 7.40 -21.07
N ILE A 311 1.80 6.32 -21.60
CA ILE A 311 1.20 5.54 -22.67
C ILE A 311 0.65 4.28 -22.04
N LYS A 312 -0.66 4.09 -22.15
CA LYS A 312 -1.34 2.87 -21.69
C LYS A 312 -1.55 1.95 -22.86
N PHE A 313 -1.05 0.72 -22.77
CA PHE A 313 -1.36 -0.37 -23.68
C PHE A 313 -1.96 -1.54 -22.91
N THR A 314 -2.58 -2.47 -23.62
CA THR A 314 -3.20 -3.67 -23.04
C THR A 314 -2.58 -4.91 -23.66
N VAL A 315 -2.19 -5.86 -22.82
CA VAL A 315 -1.77 -7.20 -23.25
C VAL A 315 -2.99 -8.09 -23.27
N SER A 316 -3.21 -8.82 -24.36
CA SER A 316 -4.41 -9.66 -24.51
C SER A 316 -4.47 -10.74 -23.43
N GLU A 317 -5.68 -11.23 -23.16
CA GLU A 317 -5.88 -12.34 -22.22
C GLU A 317 -5.11 -13.59 -22.65
N GLU A 318 -5.06 -13.87 -23.96
CA GLU A 318 -4.28 -14.96 -24.53
C GLU A 318 -2.79 -14.85 -24.17
N VAL A 319 -2.16 -13.71 -24.46
CA VAL A 319 -0.73 -13.49 -24.16
C VAL A 319 -0.47 -13.50 -22.66
N THR A 320 -1.36 -12.86 -21.88
CA THR A 320 -1.25 -12.86 -20.41
C THR A 320 -1.37 -14.28 -19.85
N GLY A 321 -2.26 -15.11 -20.42
CA GLY A 321 -2.40 -16.52 -20.08
C GLY A 321 -1.12 -17.30 -20.37
N GLN A 322 -0.51 -17.10 -21.54
CA GLN A 322 0.77 -17.72 -21.91
C GLN A 322 1.91 -17.29 -20.98
N LEU A 323 1.99 -16.01 -20.60
CA LEU A 323 3.00 -15.53 -19.65
C LEU A 323 2.84 -16.16 -18.26
N ARG A 324 1.60 -16.35 -17.79
CA ARG A 324 1.33 -17.05 -16.52
C ARG A 324 1.73 -18.52 -16.60
N LEU A 325 1.46 -19.19 -17.73
CA LEU A 325 1.90 -20.57 -17.95
C LEU A 325 3.43 -20.67 -17.98
N LEU A 326 4.11 -19.74 -18.64
CA LEU A 326 5.57 -19.68 -18.65
C LEU A 326 6.14 -19.49 -17.23
N ALA A 327 5.58 -18.56 -16.45
CA ALA A 327 5.99 -18.32 -15.07
C ALA A 327 5.87 -19.60 -14.23
N ARG A 328 4.71 -20.26 -14.30
CA ARG A 328 4.45 -21.54 -13.60
C ARG A 328 5.43 -22.63 -14.00
N ASN A 329 5.65 -22.83 -15.31
CA ASN A 329 6.58 -23.85 -15.83
C ASN A 329 8.04 -23.60 -15.45
N ARG A 330 8.38 -22.39 -14.97
CA ARG A 330 9.73 -22.00 -14.54
C ARG A 330 9.83 -21.74 -13.05
N SER A 331 8.81 -22.12 -12.26
CA SER A 331 8.75 -21.86 -10.82
C SER A 331 9.05 -20.40 -10.48
N SER A 332 8.48 -19.49 -11.27
CA SER A 332 8.66 -18.05 -11.11
C SER A 332 7.31 -17.36 -11.00
N THR A 333 7.33 -16.12 -10.52
CA THR A 333 6.14 -15.28 -10.50
C THR A 333 5.93 -14.59 -11.85
N LEU A 334 4.70 -14.16 -12.14
CA LEU A 334 4.43 -13.31 -13.30
C LEU A 334 5.28 -12.04 -13.26
N TYR A 335 5.51 -11.48 -12.06
CA TYR A 335 6.40 -10.34 -11.86
C TYR A 335 7.83 -10.64 -12.34
N MET A 336 8.44 -11.74 -11.89
CA MET A 336 9.79 -12.15 -12.33
C MET A 336 9.86 -12.35 -13.84
N THR A 337 8.83 -12.95 -14.44
CA THR A 337 8.76 -13.18 -15.88
C THR A 337 8.70 -11.87 -16.67
N VAL A 338 7.85 -10.93 -16.26
CA VAL A 338 7.74 -9.61 -16.91
C VAL A 338 8.99 -8.77 -16.67
N LEU A 339 9.58 -8.83 -15.47
CA LEU A 339 10.84 -8.15 -15.16
C LEU A 339 12.00 -8.67 -16.01
N ALA A 340 12.08 -9.99 -16.22
CA ALA A 340 13.06 -10.58 -17.12
C ALA A 340 12.88 -10.09 -18.55
N ILE A 341 11.64 -10.01 -19.04
CA ILE A 341 11.34 -9.42 -20.35
C ILE A 341 11.79 -7.96 -20.40
N TYR A 342 11.51 -7.18 -19.36
CA TYR A 342 11.91 -5.78 -19.27
C TYR A 342 13.43 -5.58 -19.33
N PHE A 343 14.23 -6.52 -18.82
CA PHE A 343 15.70 -6.45 -18.91
C PHE A 343 16.29 -6.97 -20.23
N LEU A 344 15.50 -7.66 -21.06
CA LEU A 344 15.94 -8.09 -22.40
C LEU A 344 15.90 -6.96 -23.43
N PHE A 345 15.11 -5.93 -23.15
CA PHE A 345 14.94 -4.74 -23.97
C PHE A 345 15.53 -3.52 -23.25
#